data_AF-A0A7G9L1K5-F1
#
_entry.id   AF-A0A7G9L1K5-F1
#
_cell.length_a   1.000
_cell.length_b   1.000
_cell.length_c   1.000
_cell.angle_alpha   90.00
_cell.angle_beta   90.00
_cell.angle_gamma   90.00
#
_symmetry.space_group_name_H-M   'P 1'
#
loop_
_entity.id
_entity.type
_entity.pdbx_description
1 polymer ?
#
loop_
_entity_poly.entity_id
_entity_poly.type
_entity_poly.pdbx_seq_one_letter_code
_entity_poly.pdbx_strand_id
1 'polypeptide(L)'
;MWLVSRTDATPRANLKYLRALGRGLAGAILFSLPLLMTMEMWMLGFYLPPGMLFQFLLLNLAMLVGMSRVSGFEATGGWGDDVMDAFSAYAVAFIWSAVILWLLGIVKVGMPASELVGKIAIESVPASFGAMLGSKQLGRTSSEGDEKVRKTYSGQIFLMAAGALFFAFNVAPTEEMILISFRMTPWLSILLMLASLLLLHTLVYTIGLKGSERPDGPLNFWSVFFRFSVVGYAVAAIVCLYLLWTFGRVQDTGMAHVVGMVAVVAFPGAIGAAIARLII
;
A
#
# COMPACT_ATOMS: atom_id res chain seq x y z
N MET A 1 29.05 33.57 2.02
CA MET A 1 29.88 32.70 2.87
C MET A 1 28.96 31.62 3.42
N TRP A 2 29.09 30.43 2.85
CA TRP A 2 28.29 29.25 3.19
C TRP A 2 28.70 28.70 4.55
N LEU A 3 27.76 28.47 5.45
CA LEU A 3 27.91 27.49 6.52
C LEU A 3 26.66 26.61 6.56
N VAL A 4 26.71 25.58 5.73
CA VAL A 4 25.93 24.35 5.90
C VAL A 4 26.38 23.75 7.23
N SER A 5 25.52 23.77 8.25
CA SER A 5 25.76 23.01 9.48
C SER A 5 25.57 21.53 9.21
N ARG A 6 26.65 20.87 8.77
CA ARG A 6 26.75 19.41 8.69
C ARG A 6 26.94 18.83 10.09
N THR A 7 25.93 18.07 10.52
CA THR A 7 26.03 16.79 11.24
C THR A 7 26.75 16.75 12.60
N ASP A 8 26.04 17.15 13.66
CA ASP A 8 26.27 16.62 15.02
C ASP A 8 25.27 15.49 15.30
N ALA A 9 25.46 14.34 14.64
CA ALA A 9 24.69 13.14 14.95
C ALA A 9 25.17 12.54 16.28
N THR A 10 24.56 12.93 17.39
CA THR A 10 24.91 12.37 18.71
C THR A 10 24.70 10.84 18.73
N PRO A 11 25.51 10.05 19.48
CA PRO A 11 25.37 8.59 19.56
C PRO A 11 23.95 8.11 19.93
N ARG A 12 23.21 8.93 20.69
CA ARG A 12 21.81 8.68 21.08
C ARG A 12 20.83 8.84 19.92
N ALA A 13 21.10 9.74 18.96
CA ALA A 13 20.29 9.89 17.75
C ALA A 13 20.43 8.66 16.84
N ASN A 14 21.66 8.17 16.64
CA ASN A 14 21.94 7.00 15.81
C ASN A 14 21.25 5.73 16.36
N LEU A 15 21.24 5.54 17.68
CA LEU A 15 20.56 4.38 18.29
C LEU A 15 19.03 4.45 18.15
N LYS A 16 18.44 5.65 18.25
CA LYS A 16 16.99 5.84 18.02
C LYS A 16 16.63 5.54 16.57
N TYR A 17 17.43 6.04 15.64
CA TYR A 17 17.24 5.78 14.21
C TYR A 17 17.38 4.29 13.88
N LEU A 18 18.40 3.61 14.41
CA LEU A 18 18.59 2.16 14.23
C LEU A 18 17.39 1.35 14.77
N ARG A 19 16.83 1.73 15.92
CA ARG A 19 15.62 1.10 16.45
C ARG A 19 14.40 1.34 15.57
N ALA A 20 14.26 2.52 14.98
CA ALA A 20 13.19 2.80 14.02
C ALA A 20 13.35 1.95 12.75
N LEU A 21 14.59 1.80 12.25
CA LEU A 21 14.91 0.93 11.13
C LEU A 21 14.58 -0.54 11.43
N GLY A 22 14.93 -1.03 12.62
CA GLY A 22 14.61 -2.40 13.03
C GLY A 22 13.10 -2.67 13.11
N ARG A 23 12.31 -1.68 13.56
CA ARG A 23 10.85 -1.76 13.54
C ARG A 23 10.27 -1.72 12.13
N GLY A 24 10.85 -0.90 11.26
CA GLY A 24 10.54 -0.91 9.84
C GLY A 24 10.84 -2.27 9.23
N LEU A 25 12.01 -2.85 9.47
CA LEU A 25 12.35 -4.18 8.99
C LEU A 25 11.35 -5.24 9.47
N ALA A 26 10.97 -5.23 10.75
CA ALA A 26 9.94 -6.14 11.27
C ALA A 26 8.61 -6.00 10.53
N GLY A 27 8.18 -4.76 10.23
CA GLY A 27 7.01 -4.51 9.40
C GLY A 27 7.18 -5.03 7.96
N ALA A 28 8.32 -4.77 7.32
CA ALA A 28 8.62 -5.28 5.99
C ALA A 28 8.51 -6.81 5.94
N ILE A 29 9.09 -7.51 6.92
CA ILE A 29 9.02 -8.96 7.05
C ILE A 29 7.56 -9.43 7.11
N LEU A 30 6.78 -8.92 8.05
CA LEU A 30 5.40 -9.39 8.30
C LEU A 30 4.49 -9.20 7.09
N PHE A 31 4.68 -8.11 6.35
CA PHE A 31 3.77 -7.70 5.29
C PHE A 31 4.21 -8.11 3.88
N SER A 32 5.46 -8.54 3.68
CA SER A 32 5.96 -8.96 2.35
C SER A 32 6.25 -10.45 2.23
N LEU A 33 6.46 -11.17 3.33
CA LEU A 33 6.87 -12.58 3.27
C LEU A 33 5.95 -13.47 2.41
N PRO A 34 4.61 -13.39 2.52
CA PRO A 34 3.74 -14.20 1.66
C PRO A 34 3.97 -13.93 0.18
N LEU A 35 4.18 -12.68 -0.22
CA LEU A 35 4.34 -12.27 -1.61
C LEU A 35 5.67 -12.72 -2.19
N LEU A 36 6.74 -12.56 -1.42
CA LEU A 36 8.10 -12.97 -1.77
C LEU A 36 8.22 -14.47 -2.08
N MET A 37 7.26 -15.28 -1.63
CA MET A 37 7.22 -16.72 -1.85
C MET A 37 6.34 -17.15 -3.03
N THR A 38 5.67 -16.22 -3.72
CA THR A 38 4.76 -16.57 -4.83
C THR A 38 5.46 -16.59 -6.17
N MET A 39 5.06 -17.56 -7.01
CA MET A 39 5.69 -17.74 -8.31
C MET A 39 5.42 -16.56 -9.27
N GLU A 40 4.35 -15.84 -9.03
CA GLU A 40 3.89 -14.82 -9.96
C GLU A 40 4.64 -13.50 -9.74
N MET A 41 5.01 -13.21 -8.48
CA MET A 41 5.63 -11.95 -8.08
C MET A 41 7.08 -11.80 -8.53
N TRP A 42 7.95 -12.76 -8.21
CA TRP A 42 9.31 -12.82 -8.74
C TRP A 42 9.37 -12.99 -10.28
N MET A 43 8.31 -13.44 -10.97
CA MET A 43 8.30 -13.57 -12.44
C MET A 43 7.91 -12.26 -13.12
N LEU A 44 7.06 -11.45 -12.49
CA LEU A 44 6.75 -10.10 -12.97
C LEU A 44 8.01 -9.24 -13.15
N GLY A 45 9.05 -9.46 -12.33
CA GLY A 45 10.35 -8.79 -12.47
C GLY A 45 11.06 -9.04 -13.79
N PHE A 46 10.67 -10.09 -14.52
CA PHE A 46 11.22 -10.43 -15.84
C PHE A 46 10.32 -9.95 -17.00
N TYR A 47 9.00 -10.06 -16.88
CA TYR A 47 8.07 -9.77 -17.99
C TYR A 47 7.53 -8.34 -18.03
N LEU A 48 7.59 -7.59 -16.92
CA LEU A 48 7.07 -6.23 -16.90
C LEU A 48 7.91 -5.31 -17.79
N PRO A 49 7.28 -4.55 -18.71
CA PRO A 49 7.98 -3.53 -19.47
C PRO A 49 8.66 -2.52 -18.53
N PRO A 50 9.91 -2.10 -18.79
CA PRO A 50 10.64 -1.19 -17.91
C PRO A 50 9.89 0.12 -17.60
N GLY A 51 9.12 0.63 -18.57
CA GLY A 51 8.30 1.82 -18.39
C GLY A 51 7.16 1.63 -17.37
N MET A 52 6.52 0.47 -17.36
CA MET A 52 5.46 0.15 -16.38
C MET A 52 6.05 -0.04 -14.98
N LEU A 53 7.20 -0.73 -14.88
CA LEU A 53 7.91 -0.85 -13.60
C LEU A 53 8.31 0.52 -13.05
N PHE A 54 8.90 1.38 -13.89
CA PHE A 54 9.28 2.73 -13.47
C PHE A 54 8.07 3.55 -13.00
N GLN A 55 6.96 3.54 -13.74
CA GLN A 55 5.73 4.20 -13.34
C GLN A 55 5.19 3.63 -12.01
N PHE A 56 5.22 2.31 -11.83
CA PHE A 56 4.74 1.65 -10.62
C PHE A 56 5.60 2.03 -9.40
N LEU A 57 6.93 2.06 -9.55
CA LEU A 57 7.85 2.51 -8.51
C LEU A 57 7.67 3.99 -8.17
N LEU A 58 7.45 4.84 -9.18
CA LEU A 58 7.18 6.26 -8.97
C LEU A 58 5.89 6.46 -8.16
N LEU A 59 4.83 5.72 -8.51
CA LEU A 59 3.56 5.77 -7.80
C LEU A 59 3.69 5.20 -6.38
N ASN A 60 4.46 4.13 -6.19
CA ASN A 60 4.78 3.61 -4.87
C ASN A 60 5.48 4.67 -4.00
N LEU A 61 6.53 5.32 -4.52
CA LEU A 61 7.21 6.39 -3.79
C LEU A 61 6.27 7.55 -3.47
N ALA A 62 5.43 7.99 -4.41
CA ALA A 62 4.41 9.01 -4.16
C ALA A 62 3.43 8.58 -3.05
N MET A 63 3.03 7.31 -3.03
CA MET A 63 2.18 6.74 -1.99
C MET A 63 2.90 6.72 -0.64
N LEU A 64 4.16 6.31 -0.58
CA LEU A 64 4.96 6.33 0.65
C LEU A 64 5.14 7.75 1.19
N VAL A 65 5.40 8.74 0.32
CA VAL A 65 5.50 10.16 0.73
C VAL A 65 4.16 10.65 1.29
N GLY A 66 3.05 10.35 0.59
CA GLY A 66 1.71 10.70 1.08
C GLY A 66 1.39 9.99 2.39
N MET A 67 1.81 8.74 2.57
CA MET A 67 1.68 8.02 3.83
C MET A 67 2.57 8.63 4.92
N SER A 68 3.78 9.10 4.62
CA SER A 68 4.57 9.84 5.62
C SER A 68 3.86 11.11 6.03
N ARG A 69 3.32 11.88 5.06
CA ARG A 69 2.59 13.12 5.33
C ARG A 69 1.32 12.92 6.14
N VAL A 70 0.52 11.92 5.77
CA VAL A 70 -0.75 11.63 6.45
C VAL A 70 -0.49 10.88 7.75
N SER A 71 0.60 10.13 7.89
CA SER A 71 0.81 9.31 9.08
C SER A 71 2.05 9.59 9.92
N GLY A 72 2.73 10.71 9.67
CA GLY A 72 3.67 11.42 10.53
C GLY A 72 4.88 10.65 11.00
N PHE A 73 6.05 10.86 10.39
CA PHE A 73 7.31 10.38 10.95
C PHE A 73 8.04 11.41 11.83
N GLU A 74 7.76 12.72 11.68
CA GLU A 74 8.29 13.77 12.57
C GLU A 74 7.31 14.92 12.85
N ALA A 75 7.39 15.48 14.06
CA ALA A 75 6.49 16.54 14.53
C ALA A 75 6.84 17.95 13.99
N THR A 76 7.86 18.05 13.15
CA THR A 76 8.29 19.27 12.47
C THR A 76 9.04 18.84 11.21
N GLY A 77 8.47 19.01 10.03
CA GLY A 77 9.22 18.68 8.82
C GLY A 77 8.52 19.05 7.53
N GLY A 78 9.28 19.61 6.60
CA GLY A 78 8.76 19.99 5.28
C GLY A 78 8.62 18.77 4.37
N TRP A 79 8.25 18.99 3.11
CA TRP A 79 8.20 17.95 2.08
C TRP A 79 9.49 17.12 1.94
N GLY A 80 10.64 17.67 2.35
CA GLY A 80 11.92 16.95 2.32
C GLY A 80 12.00 15.78 3.30
N ASP A 81 11.39 15.91 4.48
CA ASP A 81 11.44 14.87 5.52
C ASP A 81 10.53 13.69 5.14
N ASP A 82 9.32 13.99 4.65
CA ASP A 82 8.40 12.96 4.12
C ASP A 82 9.03 12.15 2.98
N VAL A 83 9.82 12.80 2.13
CA VAL A 83 10.58 12.16 1.06
C VAL A 83 11.69 11.29 1.64
N MET A 84 12.44 11.78 2.62
CA MET A 84 13.50 11.01 3.29
C MET A 84 12.95 9.74 3.96
N ASP A 85 11.79 9.84 4.59
CA ASP A 85 11.13 8.69 5.24
C ASP A 85 10.68 7.66 4.22
N ALA A 86 10.09 8.10 3.10
CA ALA A 86 9.70 7.22 2.01
C ALA A 86 10.90 6.48 1.42
N PHE A 87 12.00 7.19 1.16
CA PHE A 87 13.24 6.58 0.68
C PHE A 87 13.85 5.63 1.72
N SER A 88 13.81 5.97 3.01
CA SER A 88 14.32 5.11 4.08
C SER A 88 13.51 3.82 4.20
N ALA A 89 12.18 3.90 4.15
CA ALA A 89 11.29 2.74 4.15
C ALA A 89 11.52 1.86 2.91
N TYR A 90 11.63 2.47 1.74
CA TYR A 90 11.92 1.75 0.50
C TYR A 90 13.32 1.11 0.50
N ALA A 91 14.33 1.77 1.06
CA ALA A 91 15.68 1.22 1.18
C ALA A 91 15.73 -0.02 2.09
N VAL A 92 15.05 0.02 3.23
CA VAL A 92 14.91 -1.15 4.13
C VAL A 92 14.23 -2.30 3.38
N ALA A 93 13.13 -1.99 2.69
CA ALA A 93 12.40 -2.97 1.90
C ALA A 93 13.25 -3.57 0.78
N PHE A 94 14.03 -2.75 0.08
CA PHE A 94 14.93 -3.21 -0.98
C PHE A 94 16.00 -4.16 -0.48
N ILE A 95 16.64 -3.83 0.65
CA ILE A 95 17.63 -4.72 1.27
C ILE A 95 16.97 -6.01 1.73
N TRP A 96 15.81 -5.93 2.38
CA TRP A 96 15.04 -7.10 2.82
C TRP A 96 14.69 -8.02 1.65
N SER A 97 14.08 -7.47 0.59
CA SER A 97 13.71 -8.21 -0.61
C SER A 97 14.92 -8.80 -1.32
N ALA A 98 16.05 -8.08 -1.41
CA ALA A 98 17.28 -8.63 -1.98
C ALA A 98 17.81 -9.84 -1.17
N VAL A 99 17.86 -9.71 0.16
CA VAL A 99 18.35 -10.78 1.05
C VAL A 99 17.47 -12.01 0.96
N ILE A 100 16.15 -11.86 1.07
CA ILE A 100 15.24 -13.00 1.10
C ILE A 100 15.15 -13.70 -0.26
N LEU A 101 15.13 -12.95 -1.38
CA LEU A 101 15.16 -13.55 -2.71
C LEU A 101 16.49 -14.29 -2.96
N TRP A 102 17.61 -13.79 -2.43
CA TRP A 102 18.87 -14.50 -2.48
C TRP A 102 18.85 -15.79 -1.64
N LEU A 103 18.33 -15.73 -0.41
CA LEU A 103 18.18 -16.89 0.47
C LEU A 103 17.26 -17.98 -0.10
N LEU A 104 16.19 -17.57 -0.80
CA LEU A 104 15.26 -18.46 -1.49
C LEU A 104 15.84 -19.03 -2.80
N GLY A 105 17.05 -18.63 -3.20
CA GLY A 105 17.68 -19.08 -4.44
C GLY A 105 17.04 -18.51 -5.71
N ILE A 106 16.24 -17.45 -5.57
CA ILE A 106 15.53 -16.73 -6.64
C ILE A 106 16.51 -15.85 -7.40
N VAL A 107 17.27 -15.05 -6.66
CA VAL A 107 18.30 -14.18 -7.20
C VAL A 107 19.63 -14.90 -7.10
N LYS A 108 20.30 -15.08 -8.25
CA LYS A 108 21.57 -15.81 -8.37
C LYS A 108 22.67 -14.90 -8.92
N VAL A 109 23.90 -15.17 -8.49
CA VAL A 109 25.10 -14.53 -9.05
C VAL A 109 25.24 -14.99 -10.52
N GLY A 110 25.29 -14.04 -11.45
CA GLY A 110 25.36 -14.30 -12.90
C GLY A 110 24.05 -14.04 -13.68
N MET A 111 22.96 -13.71 -12.98
CA MET A 111 21.71 -13.27 -13.61
C MET A 111 21.87 -11.89 -14.27
N PRO A 112 21.21 -11.61 -15.41
CA PRO A 112 21.22 -10.28 -16.01
C PRO A 112 20.77 -9.20 -15.01
N ALA A 113 21.45 -8.05 -15.00
CA ALA A 113 21.17 -6.98 -14.04
C ALA A 113 19.72 -6.46 -14.12
N SER A 114 19.12 -6.45 -15.31
CA SER A 114 17.73 -6.07 -15.51
C SER A 114 16.75 -6.98 -14.78
N GLU A 115 16.99 -8.29 -14.81
CA GLU A 115 16.14 -9.28 -14.13
C GLU A 115 16.31 -9.19 -12.61
N LEU A 116 17.56 -9.04 -12.14
CA LEU A 116 17.86 -8.89 -10.72
C LEU A 116 17.19 -7.64 -10.14
N VAL A 117 17.33 -6.49 -10.82
CA VAL A 117 16.71 -5.22 -10.38
C VAL A 117 15.19 -5.29 -10.45
N GLY A 118 14.62 -5.88 -11.51
CA GLY A 118 13.17 -6.02 -11.66
C GLY A 118 12.54 -6.83 -10.53
N LYS A 119 13.12 -8.00 -10.22
CA LYS A 119 12.67 -8.87 -9.11
C LYS A 119 12.71 -8.16 -7.77
N ILE A 120 13.85 -7.55 -7.43
CA ILE A 120 14.02 -6.88 -6.13
C ILE A 120 13.09 -5.67 -6.04
N ALA A 121 12.98 -4.87 -7.09
CA ALA A 121 12.21 -3.63 -7.07
C ALA A 121 10.70 -3.86 -6.87
N ILE A 122 10.11 -4.84 -7.56
CA ILE A 122 8.68 -5.17 -7.38
C ILE A 122 8.41 -5.64 -5.97
N GLU A 123 9.26 -6.53 -5.45
CA GLU A 123 9.12 -7.08 -4.11
C GLU A 123 9.40 -6.05 -3.00
N SER A 124 10.12 -4.98 -3.33
CA SER A 124 10.36 -3.86 -2.41
C SER A 124 9.09 -3.05 -2.17
N VAL A 125 8.12 -3.07 -3.10
CA VAL A 125 6.87 -2.32 -2.96
C VAL A 125 6.07 -2.76 -1.73
N PRO A 126 5.58 -4.01 -1.61
CA PRO A 126 4.81 -4.44 -0.44
C PRO A 126 5.64 -4.37 0.86
N ALA A 127 6.93 -4.70 0.78
CA ALA A 127 7.85 -4.59 1.90
C ALA A 127 8.00 -3.14 2.40
N SER A 128 7.94 -2.14 1.51
CA SER A 128 8.05 -0.72 1.87
C SER A 128 6.82 -0.19 2.59
N PHE A 129 5.61 -0.65 2.22
CA PHE A 129 4.40 -0.40 3.01
C PHE A 129 4.55 -0.99 4.41
N GLY A 130 4.99 -2.24 4.50
CA GLY A 130 5.28 -2.89 5.77
C GLY A 130 6.28 -2.10 6.62
N ALA A 131 7.38 -1.64 6.00
CA ALA A 131 8.39 -0.84 6.69
C ALA A 131 7.85 0.47 7.24
N MET A 132 7.03 1.17 6.46
CA MET A 132 6.41 2.42 6.89
C MET A 132 5.36 2.22 8.00
N LEU A 133 4.61 1.12 7.96
CA LEU A 133 3.61 0.81 8.99
C LEU A 133 4.25 0.30 10.29
N GLY A 134 5.20 -0.63 10.20
CA GLY A 134 5.85 -1.25 11.37
C GLY A 134 6.65 -0.26 12.21
N SER A 135 7.34 0.66 11.55
CA SER A 135 8.08 1.73 12.24
C SER A 135 7.19 2.69 13.02
N LYS A 136 5.97 2.97 12.53
CA LYS A 136 4.94 3.76 13.22
C LYS A 136 4.33 3.04 14.42
N GLN A 137 3.82 1.82 14.20
CA GLN A 137 3.12 1.04 15.25
C GLN A 137 4.01 0.70 16.44
N LEU A 138 5.31 0.48 16.20
CA LEU A 138 6.21 -0.04 17.22
C LEU A 138 7.01 1.04 17.97
N GLY A 139 6.83 2.34 17.70
CA GLY A 139 7.30 3.30 18.70
C GLY A 139 7.41 4.77 18.36
N ARG A 140 6.30 5.41 17.96
CA ARG A 140 6.08 6.86 18.18
C ARG A 140 4.60 7.16 18.42
N THR A 141 4.34 8.11 19.30
CA THR A 141 3.05 8.78 19.46
C THR A 141 2.88 9.77 18.31
N SER A 142 1.73 9.72 17.61
CA SER A 142 1.35 10.65 16.54
C SER A 142 1.49 12.10 17.00
N SER A 143 1.99 13.01 16.16
CA SER A 143 1.94 14.45 16.45
C SER A 143 0.53 14.99 16.22
N GLU A 144 0.12 16.05 16.93
CA GLU A 144 -1.20 16.69 16.73
C GLU A 144 -1.41 17.16 15.27
N GLY A 145 -0.34 17.55 14.57
CA GLY A 145 -0.39 17.93 13.16
C GLY A 145 -0.79 16.78 12.24
N ASP A 146 -0.27 15.58 12.49
CA ASP A 146 -0.53 14.38 11.70
C ASP A 146 -1.99 13.97 11.87
N GLU A 147 -2.49 14.05 13.11
CA GLU A 147 -3.87 13.71 13.42
C GLU A 147 -4.87 14.63 12.70
N LYS A 148 -4.56 15.92 12.53
CA LYS A 148 -5.39 16.87 11.76
C LYS A 148 -5.47 16.49 10.28
N VAL A 149 -4.34 16.14 9.66
CA VAL A 149 -4.31 15.75 8.23
C VAL A 149 -5.08 14.44 8.04
N ARG A 150 -4.93 13.46 8.93
CA ARG A 150 -5.69 12.20 8.91
C ARG A 150 -7.18 12.39 9.04
N LYS A 151 -7.62 13.30 9.92
CA LYS A 151 -9.04 13.60 10.14
C LYS A 151 -9.68 14.28 8.93
N THR A 152 -8.90 14.94 8.07
CA THR A 152 -9.41 15.59 6.86
C THR A 152 -9.98 14.56 5.87
N TYR A 153 -11.04 14.93 5.15
CA TYR A 153 -11.68 14.05 4.17
C TYR A 153 -10.68 13.48 3.13
N SER A 154 -9.80 14.32 2.58
CA SER A 154 -8.76 13.89 1.65
C SER A 154 -7.76 12.91 2.26
N GLY A 155 -7.37 13.11 3.53
CA GLY A 155 -6.51 12.18 4.27
C GLY A 155 -7.18 10.81 4.43
N GLN A 156 -8.48 10.78 4.76
CA GLN A 156 -9.23 9.53 4.86
C GLN A 156 -9.32 8.81 3.50
N ILE A 157 -9.65 9.51 2.42
CA ILE A 157 -9.70 8.92 1.07
C ILE A 157 -8.31 8.42 0.62
N PHE A 158 -7.25 9.16 0.95
CA PHE A 158 -5.88 8.73 0.68
C PHE A 158 -5.51 7.44 1.43
N LEU A 159 -5.82 7.35 2.73
CA LEU A 159 -5.61 6.12 3.50
C LEU A 159 -6.40 4.94 2.94
N MET A 160 -7.63 5.18 2.47
CA MET A 160 -8.42 4.15 1.77
C MET A 160 -7.73 3.67 0.50
N ALA A 161 -7.16 4.57 -0.30
CA ALA A 161 -6.39 4.21 -1.49
C ALA A 161 -5.12 3.41 -1.14
N ALA A 162 -4.36 3.84 -0.13
CA ALA A 162 -3.17 3.15 0.34
C ALA A 162 -3.48 1.73 0.85
N GLY A 163 -4.55 1.60 1.65
CA GLY A 163 -5.03 0.31 2.15
C GLY A 163 -5.52 -0.61 1.05
N ALA A 164 -6.31 -0.08 0.11
CA ALA A 164 -6.77 -0.83 -1.06
C ALA A 164 -5.58 -1.31 -1.89
N LEU A 165 -4.60 -0.44 -2.16
CA LEU A 165 -3.40 -0.77 -2.92
C LEU A 165 -2.63 -1.89 -2.25
N PHE A 166 -2.37 -1.77 -0.95
CA PHE A 166 -1.64 -2.78 -0.19
C PHE A 166 -2.33 -4.15 -0.23
N PHE A 167 -3.63 -4.22 0.06
CA PHE A 167 -4.37 -5.49 0.05
C PHE A 167 -4.58 -6.06 -1.36
N ALA A 168 -4.97 -5.23 -2.32
CA ALA A 168 -5.20 -5.66 -3.69
C ALA A 168 -3.91 -6.15 -4.36
N PHE A 169 -2.77 -5.54 -4.05
CA PHE A 169 -1.47 -5.96 -4.58
C PHE A 169 -1.08 -7.38 -4.15
N ASN A 170 -1.63 -7.90 -3.05
CA ASN A 170 -1.35 -9.28 -2.64
C ASN A 170 -1.98 -10.34 -3.57
N VAL A 171 -2.94 -9.95 -4.41
CA VAL A 171 -3.71 -10.88 -5.25
C VAL A 171 -3.77 -10.46 -6.72
N ALA A 172 -3.74 -9.16 -7.03
CA ALA A 172 -3.84 -8.65 -8.40
C ALA A 172 -2.73 -9.18 -9.35
N PRO A 173 -1.48 -9.37 -8.89
CA PRO A 173 -0.42 -9.98 -9.68
C PRO A 173 -0.68 -11.42 -10.12
N THR A 174 -1.60 -12.15 -9.48
CA THR A 174 -1.72 -13.59 -9.63
C THR A 174 -2.73 -13.99 -10.72
N GLU A 175 -2.61 -15.22 -11.23
CA GLU A 175 -3.49 -15.70 -12.31
C GLU A 175 -4.89 -16.09 -11.80
N GLU A 176 -5.02 -16.38 -10.51
CA GLU A 176 -6.28 -16.80 -9.90
C GLU A 176 -7.37 -15.75 -10.06
N MET A 177 -7.02 -14.45 -10.07
CA MET A 177 -8.00 -13.38 -10.25
C MET A 177 -8.70 -13.48 -11.61
N ILE A 178 -7.93 -13.84 -12.65
CA ILE A 178 -8.46 -14.10 -13.99
C ILE A 178 -9.36 -15.34 -13.96
N LEU A 179 -8.87 -16.46 -13.41
CA LEU A 179 -9.60 -17.73 -13.39
C LEU A 179 -10.91 -17.64 -12.60
N ILE A 180 -10.91 -16.94 -11.46
CA ILE A 180 -12.11 -16.70 -10.67
C ILE A 180 -13.11 -15.88 -11.48
N SER A 181 -12.66 -14.81 -12.15
CA SER A 181 -13.54 -13.98 -12.98
C SER A 181 -14.22 -14.77 -14.11
N PHE A 182 -13.51 -15.74 -14.72
CA PHE A 182 -14.08 -16.62 -15.74
C PHE A 182 -15.08 -17.64 -15.19
N ARG A 183 -14.89 -18.09 -13.95
CA ARG A 183 -15.83 -19.01 -13.28
C ARG A 183 -17.10 -18.31 -12.80
N MET A 184 -17.04 -17.01 -12.57
CA MET A 184 -18.17 -16.23 -12.08
C MET A 184 -19.13 -15.86 -13.20
N THR A 185 -20.43 -15.97 -12.93
CA THR A 185 -21.44 -15.33 -13.78
C THR A 185 -21.43 -13.82 -13.53
N PRO A 186 -21.96 -13.01 -14.48
CA PRO A 186 -22.10 -11.56 -14.28
C PRO A 186 -22.87 -11.20 -13.00
N TRP A 187 -23.89 -11.99 -12.65
CA TRP A 187 -24.68 -11.80 -11.43
C TRP A 187 -23.86 -12.02 -10.15
N LEU A 188 -23.00 -13.03 -10.13
CA LEU A 188 -22.09 -13.26 -8.99
C LEU A 188 -21.08 -12.12 -8.86
N SER A 189 -20.64 -11.52 -9.97
CA SER A 189 -19.75 -10.34 -9.95
C SER A 189 -20.46 -9.14 -9.31
N ILE A 190 -21.70 -8.87 -9.71
CA ILE A 190 -22.52 -7.80 -9.10
C ILE A 190 -22.74 -8.06 -7.61
N LEU A 191 -23.09 -9.30 -7.24
CA LEU A 191 -23.28 -9.68 -5.84
C LEU A 191 -22.00 -9.49 -5.02
N LEU A 192 -20.85 -9.84 -5.58
CA LEU A 192 -19.55 -9.62 -4.93
C LEU A 192 -19.27 -8.13 -4.76
N MET A 193 -19.54 -7.29 -5.77
CA MET A 193 -19.40 -5.83 -5.64
C MET A 193 -20.28 -5.26 -4.52
N LEU A 194 -21.54 -5.69 -4.44
CA LEU A 194 -22.46 -5.29 -3.38
C LEU A 194 -22.00 -5.77 -1.99
N ALA A 195 -21.51 -7.01 -1.90
CA ALA A 195 -20.97 -7.57 -0.67
C ALA A 195 -19.72 -6.82 -0.20
N SER A 196 -18.80 -6.49 -1.12
CA SER A 196 -17.62 -5.66 -0.85
C SER A 196 -18.00 -4.28 -0.33
N LEU A 197 -18.98 -3.62 -0.98
CA LEU A 197 -19.47 -2.31 -0.56
C LEU A 197 -20.12 -2.36 0.83
N LEU A 198 -20.95 -3.37 1.08
CA LEU A 198 -21.61 -3.57 2.37
C LEU A 198 -20.59 -3.87 3.47
N LEU A 199 -19.58 -4.69 3.19
CA LEU A 199 -18.51 -5.01 4.13
C LEU A 199 -17.69 -3.77 4.48
N LEU A 200 -17.27 -3.00 3.46
CA LEU A 200 -16.57 -1.74 3.65
C LEU A 200 -17.42 -0.75 4.46
N HIS A 201 -18.71 -0.61 4.12
CA HIS A 201 -19.61 0.25 4.88
C HIS A 201 -19.73 -0.19 6.33
N THR A 202 -19.91 -1.50 6.57
CA THR A 202 -20.04 -2.06 7.91
C THR A 202 -18.79 -1.78 8.74
N LEU A 203 -17.59 -2.02 8.20
CA LEU A 203 -16.33 -1.74 8.90
C LEU A 203 -16.14 -0.24 9.17
N VAL A 204 -16.39 0.61 8.18
CA VAL A 204 -16.27 2.07 8.32
C VAL A 204 -17.28 2.64 9.32
N TYR A 205 -18.52 2.17 9.30
CA TYR A 205 -19.59 2.64 10.17
C TYR A 205 -19.43 2.09 11.60
N THR A 206 -19.23 0.78 11.78
CA THR A 206 -19.18 0.17 13.12
C THR A 206 -17.89 0.47 13.87
N ILE A 207 -16.72 0.39 13.20
CA ILE A 207 -15.42 0.55 13.84
C ILE A 207 -14.96 2.02 13.78
N GLY A 208 -15.29 2.73 12.70
CA GLY A 208 -14.96 4.15 12.56
C GLY A 208 -15.63 5.07 13.59
N LEU A 209 -16.74 4.65 14.19
CA LEU A 209 -17.39 5.36 15.30
C LEU A 209 -16.59 5.32 16.62
N LYS A 210 -15.60 4.42 16.76
CA LYS A 210 -14.74 4.33 17.95
C LYS A 210 -13.41 5.10 17.81
N GLY A 211 -12.90 5.31 16.60
CA GLY A 211 -11.57 5.92 16.36
C GLY A 211 -11.59 7.36 15.85
N SER A 212 -12.74 7.87 15.38
CA SER A 212 -12.88 9.27 14.97
C SER A 212 -13.62 10.03 16.06
N GLU A 213 -12.93 10.88 16.83
CA GLU A 213 -13.64 12.00 17.47
C GLU A 213 -14.42 12.72 16.38
N ARG A 214 -15.73 12.80 16.64
CA ARG A 214 -16.77 13.13 15.67
C ARG A 214 -16.43 14.43 14.95
N PRO A 215 -16.53 14.52 13.61
CA PRO A 215 -16.79 15.80 12.98
C PRO A 215 -18.08 16.34 13.62
N ASP A 216 -18.08 17.60 14.05
CA ASP A 216 -19.17 18.23 14.82
C ASP A 216 -20.57 17.87 14.27
N GLY A 217 -21.29 16.98 14.97
CA GLY A 217 -22.68 16.59 14.68
C GLY A 217 -22.95 15.07 14.60
N PRO A 218 -24.22 14.65 14.71
CA PRO A 218 -24.61 13.25 14.55
C PRO A 218 -24.43 12.82 13.08
N LEU A 219 -23.44 11.98 12.81
CA LEU A 219 -23.24 11.40 11.48
C LEU A 219 -24.41 10.47 11.12
N ASN A 220 -25.23 10.88 10.16
CA ASN A 220 -26.31 10.07 9.60
C ASN A 220 -25.73 8.89 8.79
N PHE A 221 -26.31 7.69 8.94
CA PHE A 221 -25.98 6.48 8.18
C PHE A 221 -25.77 6.76 6.69
N TRP A 222 -26.70 7.48 6.07
CA TRP A 222 -26.66 7.82 4.65
C TRP A 222 -25.49 8.72 4.27
N SER A 223 -25.11 9.67 5.15
CA SER A 223 -23.96 10.54 4.93
C SER A 223 -22.67 9.72 4.91
N VAL A 224 -22.50 8.79 5.86
CA VAL A 224 -21.32 7.92 5.91
C VAL A 224 -21.28 6.99 4.70
N PHE A 225 -22.43 6.40 4.35
CA PHE A 225 -22.55 5.52 3.19
C PHE A 225 -22.12 6.20 1.89
N PHE A 226 -22.68 7.36 1.55
CA PHE A 226 -22.35 8.03 0.29
C PHE A 226 -20.96 8.65 0.28
N ARG A 227 -20.53 9.30 1.37
CA ARG A 227 -19.25 10.05 1.38
C ARG A 227 -18.03 9.16 1.55
N PHE A 228 -18.14 8.07 2.30
CA PHE A 228 -17.00 7.21 2.61
C PHE A 228 -17.14 5.83 1.99
N SER A 229 -18.32 5.21 2.00
CA SER A 229 -18.44 3.83 1.55
C SER A 229 -18.48 3.70 0.04
N VAL A 230 -19.33 4.47 -0.63
CA VAL A 230 -19.40 4.49 -2.09
C VAL A 230 -18.11 5.04 -2.68
N VAL A 231 -17.63 6.18 -2.18
CA VAL A 231 -16.36 6.78 -2.65
C VAL A 231 -15.18 5.86 -2.36
N GLY A 232 -15.10 5.28 -1.15
CA GLY A 232 -14.04 4.36 -0.78
C GLY A 232 -14.00 3.10 -1.65
N TYR A 233 -15.17 2.54 -1.96
CA TYR A 233 -15.27 1.42 -2.88
C TYR A 233 -14.86 1.81 -4.32
N ALA A 234 -15.28 2.98 -4.80
CA ALA A 234 -14.87 3.49 -6.10
C ALA A 234 -13.34 3.68 -6.19
N VAL A 235 -12.73 4.24 -5.14
CA VAL A 235 -11.27 4.38 -5.02
C VAL A 235 -10.59 3.01 -5.02
N ALA A 236 -11.10 2.05 -4.24
CA ALA A 236 -10.58 0.69 -4.24
C ALA A 236 -10.67 0.05 -5.64
N ALA A 237 -11.80 0.18 -6.33
CA ALA A 237 -11.98 -0.33 -7.68
C ALA A 237 -11.02 0.31 -8.69
N ILE A 238 -10.79 1.63 -8.62
CA ILE A 238 -9.81 2.35 -9.45
C ILE A 238 -8.40 1.82 -9.19
N VAL A 239 -8.02 1.65 -7.92
CA VAL A 239 -6.72 1.09 -7.54
C VAL A 239 -6.57 -0.34 -8.07
N CYS A 240 -7.60 -1.18 -7.95
CA CYS A 240 -7.58 -2.54 -8.46
C CYS A 240 -7.46 -2.59 -9.99
N LEU A 241 -8.19 -1.72 -10.69
CA LEU A 241 -8.07 -1.58 -12.15
C LEU A 241 -6.66 -1.13 -12.54
N TYR A 242 -6.08 -0.16 -11.83
CA TYR A 242 -4.71 0.28 -12.05
C TYR A 242 -3.69 -0.86 -11.88
N LEU A 243 -3.83 -1.68 -10.82
CA LEU A 243 -2.96 -2.83 -10.60
C LEU A 243 -3.10 -3.86 -11.71
N LEU A 244 -4.33 -4.23 -12.07
CA LEU A 244 -4.59 -5.18 -13.17
C LEU A 244 -4.01 -4.67 -14.50
N TRP A 245 -4.17 -3.37 -14.79
CA TRP A 245 -3.58 -2.75 -15.98
C TRP A 245 -2.04 -2.77 -15.94
N THR A 246 -1.45 -2.44 -14.79
CA THR A 246 0.01 -2.43 -14.58
C THR A 246 0.61 -3.82 -14.81
N PHE A 247 -0.07 -4.89 -14.38
CA PHE A 247 0.41 -6.27 -14.51
C PHE A 247 -0.02 -6.97 -15.80
N GLY A 248 -0.50 -6.24 -16.81
CA GLY A 248 -0.79 -6.86 -18.10
C GLY A 248 -2.09 -7.68 -18.12
N ARG A 249 -2.99 -7.52 -17.14
CA ARG A 249 -4.17 -8.37 -16.96
C ARG A 249 -5.40 -7.88 -17.74
N VAL A 250 -5.36 -6.69 -18.32
CA VAL A 250 -6.52 -6.01 -18.94
C VAL A 250 -6.40 -5.95 -20.47
N GLN A 251 -5.19 -6.11 -21.00
CA GLN A 251 -4.86 -6.03 -22.41
C GLN A 251 -5.60 -7.12 -23.19
N ASP A 252 -6.22 -6.74 -24.31
CA ASP A 252 -6.97 -7.64 -25.20
C ASP A 252 -8.12 -8.42 -24.54
N THR A 253 -8.62 -7.93 -23.40
CA THR A 253 -9.78 -8.52 -22.70
C THR A 253 -11.06 -7.72 -22.91
N GLY A 254 -12.19 -8.42 -23.02
CA GLY A 254 -13.50 -7.79 -23.14
C GLY A 254 -13.92 -7.06 -21.86
N MET A 255 -14.60 -5.92 -21.98
CA MET A 255 -14.96 -5.06 -20.84
C MET A 255 -15.71 -5.78 -19.72
N ALA A 256 -16.57 -6.76 -20.04
CA ALA A 256 -17.28 -7.56 -19.05
C ALA A 256 -16.31 -8.39 -18.16
N HIS A 257 -15.25 -8.96 -18.75
CA HIS A 257 -14.24 -9.70 -18.00
C HIS A 257 -13.37 -8.77 -17.16
N VAL A 258 -13.05 -7.58 -17.66
CA VAL A 258 -12.34 -6.55 -16.87
C VAL A 258 -13.12 -6.18 -15.62
N VAL A 259 -14.42 -5.94 -15.76
CA VAL A 259 -15.30 -5.64 -14.62
C VAL A 259 -15.35 -6.82 -13.64
N GLY A 260 -15.40 -8.06 -14.14
CA GLY A 260 -15.33 -9.25 -13.31
C GLY A 260 -14.03 -9.35 -12.51
N MET A 261 -12.87 -9.16 -13.16
CA MET A 261 -11.57 -9.15 -12.48
C MET A 261 -11.47 -8.02 -11.45
N VAL A 262 -11.92 -6.82 -11.80
CA VAL A 262 -11.98 -5.69 -10.85
C VAL A 262 -12.87 -6.02 -9.67
N ALA A 263 -14.03 -6.66 -9.87
CA ALA A 263 -14.93 -7.05 -8.77
C ALA A 263 -14.26 -8.05 -7.81
N VAL A 264 -13.52 -9.02 -8.35
CA VAL A 264 -12.77 -10.02 -7.56
C VAL A 264 -11.67 -9.35 -6.74
N VAL A 265 -10.84 -8.52 -7.36
CA VAL A 265 -9.71 -7.85 -6.68
C VAL A 265 -10.18 -6.73 -5.74
N ALA A 266 -11.28 -6.04 -6.07
CA ALA A 266 -11.86 -5.00 -5.23
C ALA A 266 -12.46 -5.55 -3.94
N PHE A 267 -12.72 -6.86 -3.83
CA PHE A 267 -13.16 -7.46 -2.57
C PHE A 267 -12.11 -7.33 -1.45
N PRO A 268 -10.89 -7.89 -1.57
CA PRO A 268 -9.82 -7.63 -0.61
C PRO A 268 -9.38 -6.16 -0.60
N GLY A 269 -9.42 -5.46 -1.74
CA GLY A 269 -9.13 -4.03 -1.82
C GLY A 269 -10.08 -3.18 -0.94
N ALA A 270 -11.37 -3.49 -0.92
CA ALA A 270 -12.37 -2.80 -0.10
C ALA A 270 -12.16 -3.04 1.40
N ILE A 271 -11.72 -4.26 1.78
CA ILE A 271 -11.29 -4.57 3.14
C ILE A 271 -10.08 -3.72 3.53
N GLY A 272 -9.06 -3.68 2.67
CA GLY A 272 -7.87 -2.86 2.89
C GLY A 272 -8.20 -1.37 3.05
N ALA A 273 -9.08 -0.84 2.20
CA ALA A 273 -9.57 0.54 2.29
C ALA A 273 -10.23 0.83 3.64
N ALA A 274 -11.08 -0.09 4.13
CA ALA A 274 -11.73 0.07 5.43
C ALA A 274 -10.73 -0.02 6.59
N ILE A 275 -9.82 -1.00 6.57
CA ILE A 275 -8.85 -1.25 7.65
C ILE A 275 -7.82 -0.13 7.77
N ALA A 276 -7.33 0.41 6.67
CA ALA A 276 -6.33 1.48 6.69
C ALA A 276 -6.84 2.72 7.45
N ARG A 277 -8.15 3.00 7.39
CA ARG A 277 -8.77 4.08 8.16
C ARG A 277 -8.83 3.80 9.67
N LEU A 278 -8.70 2.54 10.09
CA LEU A 278 -8.84 2.10 11.48
C LEU A 278 -7.48 1.93 12.18
N ILE A 279 -6.47 1.46 11.44
CA ILE A 279 -5.16 1.12 12.00
C ILE A 279 -4.17 2.29 11.90
N ILE A 280 -4.27 3.12 10.85
CA ILE A 280 -3.28 4.15 10.52
C ILE A 280 -3.66 5.50 11.11
#